data_AF-A0A971W342-F1
#
_entry.id   AF-A0A971W342-F1
#
_cell.length_a   1.000
_cell.length_b   1.000
_cell.length_c   1.000
_cell.angle_alpha   90.00
_cell.angle_beta   90.00
_cell.angle_gamma   90.00
#
_symmetry.space_group_name_H-M   'P 1'
#
loop_
_entity.id
_entity.type
_entity.pdbx_description
1 polymer ?
#
loop_
_entity_poly.entity_id
_entity_poly.type
_entity_poly.pdbx_seq_one_letter_code
_entity_poly.pdbx_strand_id
1 'polypeptide(L)'
;QLEFTLGSLKLLGCKGTTGTGASFLSLFDGDHEKVKALEKKIAEKMGFAGVYSVSGQTYPRKVDYYVLSVLSGIAQSAAKFSNDIRLLSHLKEVDEPFEDKQVGSSAMAHKRNPMRSERIASLARYVMVSALNPAFTAGSQWFERTLDDSANRRISIPEAFLAVDGILSLYINIIGNLTVYPKMIEKHLKEELPFMAAENILMYCVKKGGDRQALHERIRMHAVEAAEKMKREGGDNDFIARILADSYFGLTGSEMESLLDVRQFIGRAKEQTEEFLADVAPILQRNRELLGVDVRITV
;
A
#
# COMPACT_ATOMS: atom_id res chain seq x y z
N GLN A 1 10.85 4.00 -8.36
CA GLN A 1 10.52 5.44 -8.55
C GLN A 1 11.33 6.34 -7.62
N LEU A 2 11.34 6.10 -6.30
CA LEU A 2 12.15 6.89 -5.34
C LEU A 2 13.62 7.02 -5.76
N GLU A 3 14.32 5.90 -5.95
CA GLU A 3 15.73 5.88 -6.39
C GLU A 3 15.96 6.63 -7.71
N PHE A 4 15.03 6.49 -8.66
CA PHE A 4 15.09 7.20 -9.94
C PHE A 4 14.96 8.72 -9.75
N THR A 5 13.98 9.15 -8.94
CA THR A 5 13.80 10.57 -8.64
C THR A 5 15.03 11.11 -7.91
N LEU A 6 15.50 10.45 -6.85
CA LEU A 6 16.70 10.86 -6.10
C LEU A 6 17.94 10.96 -7.01
N GLY A 7 18.21 9.94 -7.83
CA GLY A 7 19.34 9.90 -8.75
C GLY A 7 19.27 10.92 -9.89
N SER A 8 18.09 11.50 -10.16
CA SER A 8 17.90 12.52 -11.19
C SER A 8 17.87 13.96 -10.67
N LEU A 9 17.90 14.16 -9.34
CA LEU A 9 17.95 15.49 -8.75
C LEU A 9 19.27 16.19 -9.06
N LYS A 10 19.19 17.46 -9.45
CA LYS A 10 20.33 18.33 -9.69
C LYS A 10 20.21 19.61 -8.87
N LEU A 11 21.33 20.24 -8.58
CA LEU A 11 21.34 21.53 -7.90
C LEU A 11 21.02 22.65 -8.91
N LEU A 12 20.47 23.77 -8.45
CA LEU A 12 20.32 24.96 -9.31
C LEU A 12 21.68 25.47 -9.80
N GLY A 13 22.66 25.58 -8.90
CA GLY A 13 23.97 26.17 -9.20
C GLY A 13 23.96 27.70 -9.17
N CYS A 14 24.94 28.30 -9.86
CA CYS A 14 25.18 29.75 -9.87
C CYS A 14 24.69 30.37 -11.18
N LYS A 15 23.36 30.47 -11.33
CA LYS A 15 22.70 30.86 -12.57
C LYS A 15 22.35 32.35 -12.67
N GLY A 16 22.46 33.10 -11.58
CA GLY A 16 22.09 34.51 -11.54
C GLY A 16 20.57 34.73 -11.66
N THR A 17 20.15 35.99 -11.81
CA THR A 17 18.73 36.39 -11.72
C THR A 17 17.84 35.77 -12.80
N THR A 18 18.34 35.58 -14.01
CA THR A 18 17.56 35.11 -15.17
C THR A 18 18.15 33.85 -15.81
N GLY A 19 19.01 33.12 -15.10
CA GLY A 19 19.56 31.87 -15.61
C GLY A 19 20.86 31.98 -16.41
N THR A 20 21.28 33.19 -16.76
CA THR A 20 22.38 33.46 -17.71
C THR A 20 23.78 33.42 -17.10
N GLY A 21 23.90 33.49 -15.77
CA GLY A 21 25.19 33.57 -15.09
C GLY A 21 25.96 34.89 -15.29
N ALA A 22 25.32 35.93 -15.83
CA ALA A 22 25.99 37.18 -16.22
C ALA A 22 26.83 37.84 -15.12
N SER A 23 26.32 37.87 -13.88
CA SER A 23 27.07 38.42 -12.73
C SER A 23 28.32 37.60 -12.40
N PHE A 24 28.25 36.27 -12.51
CA PHE A 24 29.40 35.39 -12.29
C PHE A 24 30.41 35.48 -13.42
N LEU A 25 29.96 35.63 -14.66
CA LEU A 25 30.84 35.84 -15.80
C LEU A 25 31.60 37.17 -15.68
N SER A 26 30.91 38.24 -15.26
CA SER A 26 31.54 39.53 -14.97
C SER A 26 32.54 39.44 -13.83
N LEU A 27 32.25 38.66 -12.77
CA LEU A 27 33.15 38.47 -11.63
C LEU A 27 34.46 37.78 -12.04
N PHE A 28 34.44 36.98 -13.10
CA PHE A 28 35.61 36.28 -13.63
C PHE A 28 36.15 36.92 -14.92
N ASP A 29 35.90 38.21 -15.14
CA ASP A 29 36.43 38.97 -16.28
C ASP A 29 36.14 38.32 -17.66
N GLY A 30 34.97 37.69 -17.81
CA GLY A 30 34.58 37.00 -19.04
C GLY A 30 35.08 35.55 -19.18
N ASP A 31 35.71 34.99 -18.14
CA ASP A 31 36.20 33.60 -18.15
C ASP A 31 35.06 32.59 -17.95
N HIS A 32 34.55 32.06 -19.05
CA HIS A 32 33.48 31.06 -19.07
C HIS A 32 33.87 29.73 -18.39
N GLU A 33 35.14 29.34 -18.44
CA GLU A 33 35.59 28.06 -17.85
C GLU A 33 35.66 28.17 -16.33
N LYS A 34 36.02 29.33 -15.77
CA LYS A 34 35.89 29.58 -14.33
C LYS A 34 34.45 29.52 -13.84
N VAL A 35 33.49 30.05 -14.61
CA VAL A 35 32.05 29.95 -14.26
C VAL A 35 31.60 28.49 -14.21
N LYS A 36 31.92 27.69 -15.25
CA LYS A 36 31.58 26.25 -15.27
C LYS A 36 32.27 25.49 -14.13
N ALA A 37 33.54 25.79 -13.87
CA ALA A 37 34.29 25.17 -12.78
C ALA A 37 33.70 25.52 -11.40
N LEU A 38 33.20 26.75 -11.21
CA LEU A 38 32.51 27.16 -10.00
C LEU A 38 31.24 26.33 -9.78
N GLU A 39 30.38 26.18 -10.80
CA GLU A 39 29.16 25.38 -10.69
C GLU A 39 29.45 23.92 -10.34
N LYS A 40 30.46 23.32 -10.98
CA LYS A 40 30.90 21.94 -10.69
C LYS A 40 31.37 21.81 -9.25
N LYS A 41 32.22 22.72 -8.77
CA LYS A 41 32.71 22.73 -7.37
C LYS A 41 31.57 22.89 -6.37
N ILE A 42 30.54 23.68 -6.67
CA ILE A 42 29.38 23.84 -5.79
C ILE A 42 28.57 22.56 -5.74
N ALA A 43 28.27 21.92 -6.88
CA ALA A 43 27.55 20.65 -6.90
C ALA A 43 28.28 19.57 -6.11
N GLU A 44 29.59 19.42 -6.32
CA GLU A 44 30.45 18.47 -5.59
C GLU A 44 30.41 18.72 -4.08
N LYS A 45 30.56 19.99 -3.65
CA LYS A 45 30.51 20.36 -2.23
C LYS A 45 29.15 20.09 -1.58
N MET A 46 28.06 20.20 -2.35
CA MET A 46 26.70 19.96 -1.86
C MET A 46 26.26 18.49 -2.01
N GLY A 47 27.14 17.61 -2.53
CA GLY A 47 26.82 16.19 -2.72
C GLY A 47 25.89 15.89 -3.90
N PHE A 48 25.79 16.79 -4.88
CA PHE A 48 25.00 16.58 -6.10
C PHE A 48 25.88 16.13 -7.25
N ALA A 49 25.35 15.24 -8.09
CA ALA A 49 26.02 14.79 -9.31
C ALA A 49 26.24 15.92 -10.35
N GLY A 50 25.52 17.04 -10.22
CA GLY A 50 25.70 18.21 -11.05
C GLY A 50 24.65 19.29 -10.83
N VAL A 51 24.68 20.29 -11.70
CA VAL A 51 23.72 21.39 -11.75
C VAL A 51 22.79 21.27 -12.95
N TYR A 52 21.64 21.94 -12.93
CA TYR A 52 20.81 22.10 -14.12
C TYR A 52 21.58 22.87 -15.21
N SER A 53 21.60 22.35 -16.43
CA SER A 53 22.30 23.00 -17.55
C SER A 53 21.59 24.28 -17.98
N VAL A 54 20.26 24.28 -17.97
CA VAL A 54 19.40 25.40 -18.37
C VAL A 54 18.35 25.61 -17.28
N SER A 55 18.21 26.86 -16.84
CA SER A 55 17.20 27.30 -15.87
C SER A 55 16.86 28.78 -16.09
N GLY A 56 15.76 29.23 -15.51
CA GLY A 56 15.51 30.66 -15.29
C GLY A 56 16.13 31.11 -13.96
N GLN A 57 15.38 31.90 -13.19
CA GLN A 57 15.79 32.32 -11.84
C GLN A 57 15.88 31.17 -10.83
N THR A 58 15.15 30.08 -11.08
CA THR A 58 15.04 28.92 -10.19
C THR A 58 15.25 27.62 -10.94
N TYR A 59 15.46 26.54 -10.19
CA TYR A 59 15.32 25.20 -10.75
C TYR A 59 13.88 25.00 -11.27
N PRO A 60 13.65 24.12 -12.25
CA PRO A 60 12.31 23.92 -12.81
C PRO A 60 11.37 23.37 -11.72
N ARG A 61 10.28 24.09 -11.42
CA ARG A 61 9.31 23.67 -10.39
C ARG A 61 8.64 22.32 -10.67
N LYS A 62 8.75 21.80 -11.89
CA LYS A 62 8.39 20.42 -12.24
C LYS A 62 9.12 19.38 -11.37
N VAL A 63 10.29 19.70 -10.85
CA VAL A 63 11.03 18.85 -9.89
C VAL A 63 10.23 18.65 -8.61
N ASP A 64 9.57 19.70 -8.11
CA ASP A 64 8.74 19.62 -6.90
C ASP A 64 7.57 18.65 -7.11
N TYR A 65 6.98 18.63 -8.32
CA TYR A 65 5.95 17.65 -8.69
C TYR A 65 6.49 16.22 -8.73
N TYR A 66 7.68 15.99 -9.29
CA TYR A 66 8.27 14.65 -9.30
C TYR A 66 8.54 14.13 -7.88
N VAL A 67 9.03 14.99 -6.98
CA VAL A 67 9.24 14.64 -5.57
C VAL A 67 7.91 14.31 -4.89
N LEU A 68 6.90 15.20 -4.98
CA LEU A 68 5.62 14.97 -4.31
C LEU A 68 4.81 13.83 -4.93
N SER A 69 5.02 13.50 -6.20
CA SER A 69 4.39 12.32 -6.83
C SER A 69 4.92 11.00 -6.25
N VAL A 70 6.21 10.93 -5.86
CA VAL A 70 6.76 9.77 -5.14
C VAL A 70 6.10 9.65 -3.76
N LEU A 71 6.01 10.75 -3.01
CA LEU A 71 5.36 10.79 -1.71
C LEU A 71 3.88 10.39 -1.80
N SER A 72 3.17 10.86 -2.82
CA SER A 72 1.79 10.45 -3.11
C SER A 72 1.67 8.95 -3.42
N GLY A 73 2.62 8.37 -4.16
CA GLY A 73 2.63 6.92 -4.43
C GLY A 73 2.81 6.07 -3.17
N ILE A 74 3.69 6.51 -2.25
CA ILE A 74 3.86 5.89 -0.93
C ILE A 74 2.55 5.99 -0.13
N ALA A 75 1.96 7.18 -0.08
CA ALA A 75 0.69 7.41 0.61
C ALA A 75 -0.46 6.55 0.07
N GLN A 76 -0.59 6.39 -1.25
CA GLN A 76 -1.59 5.51 -1.88
C GLN A 76 -1.45 4.06 -1.43
N SER A 77 -0.21 3.56 -1.40
CA SER A 77 0.09 2.20 -0.94
C SER A 77 -0.28 2.01 0.53
N ALA A 78 0.08 3.00 1.37
CA ALA A 78 -0.26 3.00 2.79
C ALA A 78 -1.77 3.09 3.06
N ALA A 79 -2.50 3.90 2.28
CA ALA A 79 -3.95 4.01 2.39
C ALA A 79 -4.64 2.67 2.09
N LYS A 80 -4.23 1.99 1.02
CA LYS A 80 -4.78 0.67 0.66
C LYS A 80 -4.52 -0.36 1.76
N PHE A 81 -3.27 -0.45 2.23
CA PHE A 81 -2.92 -1.30 3.38
C PHE A 81 -3.79 -1.01 4.60
N SER A 82 -3.90 0.27 4.99
CA SER A 82 -4.66 0.65 6.18
C SER A 82 -6.15 0.32 6.07
N ASN A 83 -6.73 0.40 4.87
CA ASN A 83 -8.12 0.02 4.65
C ASN A 83 -8.33 -1.48 4.81
N ASP A 84 -7.41 -2.31 4.29
CA ASP A 84 -7.47 -3.76 4.48
C ASP A 84 -7.36 -4.12 5.96
N ILE A 85 -6.43 -3.51 6.72
CA ILE A 85 -6.33 -3.73 8.17
C ILE A 85 -7.63 -3.37 8.89
N ARG A 86 -8.25 -2.23 8.53
CA ARG A 86 -9.53 -1.81 9.13
C ARG A 86 -10.66 -2.82 8.87
N LEU A 87 -10.69 -3.41 7.67
CA LEU A 87 -11.66 -4.44 7.32
C LEU A 87 -11.36 -5.76 8.07
N LEU A 88 -10.10 -6.18 8.13
CA LEU A 88 -9.71 -7.38 8.87
C LEU A 88 -9.97 -7.25 10.39
N SER A 89 -9.83 -6.04 10.95
CA SER A 89 -10.24 -5.74 12.32
C SER A 89 -11.75 -5.78 12.52
N HIS A 90 -12.54 -5.34 11.53
CA HIS A 90 -13.99 -5.53 11.56
C HIS A 90 -14.36 -7.03 11.60
N LEU A 91 -13.63 -7.86 10.86
CA LEU A 91 -13.75 -9.32 10.88
C LEU A 91 -13.13 -9.96 12.14
N LYS A 92 -12.43 -9.21 13.00
CA LYS A 92 -11.71 -9.75 14.17
C LYS A 92 -10.66 -10.80 13.80
N GLU A 93 -10.19 -10.79 12.56
CA GLU A 93 -9.12 -11.68 12.10
C GLU A 93 -7.75 -11.09 12.43
N VAL A 94 -7.69 -9.76 12.56
CA VAL A 94 -6.47 -9.01 12.81
C VAL A 94 -6.76 -7.82 13.72
N ASP A 95 -5.93 -7.63 14.74
CA ASP A 95 -5.88 -6.38 15.52
C ASP A 95 -4.57 -5.64 15.25
N GLU A 96 -4.65 -4.32 15.10
CA GLU A 96 -3.47 -3.47 15.23
C GLU A 96 -2.97 -3.44 16.70
N PRO A 97 -1.72 -3.03 16.94
CA PRO A 97 -1.15 -3.05 18.28
C PRO A 97 -1.90 -2.09 19.20
N PHE A 98 -2.16 -2.54 20.43
CA PHE A 98 -2.94 -1.82 21.42
C PHE A 98 -2.14 -1.75 22.73
N GLU A 99 -1.90 -0.54 23.24
CA GLU A 99 -1.12 -0.37 24.48
C GLU A 99 -1.99 -0.64 25.71
N ASP A 100 -1.40 -1.21 26.78
CA ASP A 100 -2.13 -1.62 27.99
C ASP A 100 -2.92 -0.49 28.68
N LYS A 101 -2.50 0.77 28.47
CA LYS A 101 -3.15 1.97 29.01
C LYS A 101 -4.06 2.68 28.01
N GLN A 102 -4.10 2.21 26.77
CA GLN A 102 -4.90 2.82 25.71
C GLN A 102 -6.38 2.53 25.95
N VAL A 103 -7.19 3.58 25.94
CA VAL A 103 -8.65 3.45 26.06
C VAL A 103 -9.23 3.48 24.64
N GLY A 104 -9.62 2.32 24.11
CA GLY A 104 -10.17 2.19 22.77
C GLY A 104 -11.60 2.74 22.67
N SER A 105 -12.37 2.60 23.75
CA SER A 105 -13.69 3.19 23.98
C SER A 105 -13.89 3.34 25.49
N SER A 106 -14.41 4.47 25.95
CA SER A 106 -14.62 4.75 27.38
C SER A 106 -15.61 3.79 28.08
N ALA A 107 -16.42 3.05 27.32
CA ALA A 107 -17.46 2.16 27.86
C ALA A 107 -17.40 0.70 27.35
N MET A 108 -16.65 0.40 26.29
CA MET A 108 -16.63 -0.94 25.66
C MET A 108 -15.20 -1.51 25.60
N ALA A 109 -14.76 -2.14 26.69
CA ALA A 109 -13.40 -2.67 26.82
C ALA A 109 -13.00 -3.73 25.76
N HIS A 110 -13.98 -4.43 25.20
CA HIS A 110 -13.76 -5.41 24.13
C HIS A 110 -13.65 -4.78 22.73
N LYS A 111 -14.01 -3.49 22.57
CA LYS A 111 -14.01 -2.81 21.27
C LYS A 111 -12.65 -2.16 21.02
N ARG A 112 -11.84 -2.82 20.19
CA ARG A 112 -10.57 -2.29 19.69
C ARG A 112 -10.79 -1.63 18.34
N ASN A 113 -10.56 -0.32 18.27
CA ASN A 113 -10.68 0.44 17.02
C ASN A 113 -9.31 0.52 16.35
N PRO A 114 -9.22 0.30 15.02
CA PRO A 114 -7.96 0.40 14.27
C PRO A 114 -7.56 1.86 14.01
N MET A 115 -7.36 2.64 15.08
CA MET A 115 -7.15 4.08 15.04
C MET A 115 -5.84 4.51 14.37
N ARG A 116 -4.76 3.71 14.48
CA ARG A 116 -3.49 3.97 13.81
C ARG A 116 -3.66 3.78 12.30
N SER A 117 -4.37 2.73 11.89
CA SER A 117 -4.73 2.50 10.49
C SER A 117 -5.64 3.61 9.95
N GLU A 118 -6.63 4.06 10.72
CA GLU A 118 -7.48 5.22 10.35
C GLU A 118 -6.66 6.51 10.19
N ARG A 119 -5.66 6.72 11.04
CA ARG A 119 -4.74 7.86 10.92
C ARG A 119 -3.87 7.77 9.66
N ILE A 120 -3.36 6.58 9.31
CA ILE A 120 -2.68 6.37 8.03
C ILE A 120 -3.60 6.77 6.87
N ALA A 121 -4.83 6.26 6.83
CA ALA A 121 -5.78 6.60 5.77
C ALA A 121 -6.05 8.12 5.69
N SER A 122 -6.13 8.80 6.83
CA SER A 122 -6.35 10.25 6.91
C SER A 122 -5.17 11.04 6.35
N LEU A 123 -3.95 10.79 6.86
CA LEU A 123 -2.74 11.49 6.42
C LEU A 123 -2.41 11.16 4.96
N ALA A 124 -2.63 9.92 4.54
CA ALA A 124 -2.39 9.51 3.16
C ALA A 124 -3.28 10.28 2.18
N ARG A 125 -4.57 10.47 2.52
CA ARG A 125 -5.48 11.31 1.73
C ARG A 125 -4.98 12.75 1.61
N TYR A 126 -4.48 13.30 2.72
CA TYR A 126 -3.89 14.64 2.71
C TYR A 126 -2.71 14.73 1.74
N VAL A 127 -1.74 13.80 1.80
CA VAL A 127 -0.57 13.77 0.89
C VAL A 127 -0.99 13.64 -0.58
N MET A 128 -1.95 12.75 -0.87
CA MET A 128 -2.45 12.54 -2.24
C MET A 128 -3.00 13.83 -2.86
N VAL A 129 -3.79 14.58 -2.09
CA VAL A 129 -4.35 15.87 -2.55
C VAL A 129 -3.27 16.94 -2.62
N SER A 130 -2.39 17.02 -1.61
CA SER A 130 -1.31 18.01 -1.56
C SER A 130 -0.32 17.89 -2.71
N ALA A 131 -0.16 16.70 -3.31
CA ALA A 131 0.68 16.49 -4.48
C ALA A 131 0.22 17.24 -5.75
N LEU A 132 -1.02 17.73 -5.79
CA LEU A 132 -1.49 18.60 -6.87
C LEU A 132 -0.85 19.99 -6.84
N ASN A 133 -0.46 20.48 -5.66
CA ASN A 133 0.08 21.83 -5.50
C ASN A 133 1.29 22.10 -6.42
N PRO A 134 2.37 21.29 -6.40
CA PRO A 134 3.49 21.50 -7.32
C PRO A 134 3.15 21.35 -8.80
N ALA A 135 2.13 20.54 -9.14
CA ALA A 135 1.72 20.37 -10.53
C ALA A 135 1.18 21.69 -11.09
N PHE A 136 0.29 22.34 -10.35
CA PHE A 136 -0.25 23.65 -10.70
C PHE A 136 0.82 24.74 -10.63
N THR A 137 1.63 24.77 -9.56
CA THR A 137 2.73 25.74 -9.44
C THR A 137 3.73 25.63 -10.60
N ALA A 138 4.05 24.41 -11.06
CA ALA A 138 4.96 24.23 -12.19
C ALA A 138 4.34 24.69 -13.51
N GLY A 139 3.04 24.47 -13.72
CA GLY A 139 2.33 24.87 -14.93
C GLY A 139 2.01 26.37 -15.01
N SER A 140 1.96 27.08 -13.88
CA SER A 140 1.61 28.49 -13.81
C SER A 140 2.80 29.46 -13.82
N GLN A 141 4.05 28.97 -13.76
CA GLN A 141 5.23 29.84 -13.79
C GLN A 141 5.33 30.60 -15.13
N TRP A 142 5.41 31.93 -15.07
CA TRP A 142 5.63 32.75 -16.26
C TRP A 142 7.11 33.05 -16.48
N PHE A 143 7.57 32.81 -17.71
CA PHE A 143 8.95 33.08 -18.16
C PHE A 143 10.02 32.54 -17.18
N GLU A 144 10.96 33.37 -16.72
CA GLU A 144 12.09 32.93 -15.89
C GLU A 144 11.73 32.65 -14.42
N ARG A 145 10.66 33.27 -13.90
CA ARG A 145 10.00 32.98 -12.61
C ARG A 145 8.84 33.94 -12.32
N THR A 146 7.81 33.45 -11.63
CA THR A 146 6.86 34.26 -10.82
C THR A 146 6.90 33.84 -9.34
N LEU A 147 6.62 34.79 -8.43
CA LEU A 147 6.82 34.60 -6.98
C LEU A 147 5.65 33.90 -6.25
N ASP A 148 4.55 33.65 -6.96
CA ASP A 148 3.39 32.88 -6.47
C ASP A 148 3.76 31.45 -6.02
N ASP A 149 4.90 30.93 -6.49
CA ASP A 149 5.47 29.66 -6.04
C ASP A 149 5.90 29.66 -4.56
N SER A 150 6.28 30.81 -4.01
CA SER A 150 7.02 30.87 -2.75
C SER A 150 6.17 30.43 -1.55
N ALA A 151 4.98 31.00 -1.39
CA ALA A 151 4.11 30.72 -0.26
C ALA A 151 3.60 29.26 -0.31
N ASN A 152 3.16 28.81 -1.48
CA ASN A 152 2.65 27.45 -1.65
C ASN A 152 3.71 26.40 -1.29
N ARG A 153 4.94 26.53 -1.81
CA ARG A 153 6.02 25.57 -1.58
C ARG A 153 6.47 25.50 -0.12
N ARG A 154 6.29 26.56 0.67
CA ARG A 154 6.58 26.56 2.10
C ARG A 154 5.63 25.69 2.92
N ILE A 155 4.46 25.36 2.35
CA ILE A 155 3.41 24.55 2.97
C ILE A 155 3.45 23.15 2.35
N SER A 156 3.21 23.06 1.03
CA SER A 156 2.94 21.80 0.35
C SER A 156 4.12 20.83 0.39
N ILE A 157 5.36 21.32 0.30
CA ILE A 157 6.54 20.45 0.32
C ILE A 157 6.82 19.92 1.73
N PRO A 158 7.05 20.76 2.77
CA PRO A 158 7.37 20.25 4.10
C PRO A 158 6.25 19.39 4.69
N GLU A 159 4.99 19.79 4.53
CA GLU A 159 3.86 19.04 5.09
C GLU A 159 3.70 17.66 4.43
N ALA A 160 3.97 17.54 3.13
CA ALA A 160 3.95 16.23 2.46
C ALA A 160 5.03 15.30 2.99
N PHE A 161 6.25 15.80 3.22
CA PHE A 161 7.33 14.99 3.82
C PHE A 161 6.99 14.57 5.25
N LEU A 162 6.54 15.50 6.10
CA LEU A 162 6.17 15.21 7.49
C LEU A 162 5.00 14.23 7.58
N ALA A 163 3.99 14.36 6.71
CA ALA A 163 2.86 13.45 6.68
C ALA A 163 3.28 12.03 6.24
N VAL A 164 4.15 11.89 5.23
CA VAL A 164 4.67 10.58 4.81
C VAL A 164 5.56 9.95 5.88
N ASP A 165 6.39 10.74 6.55
CA ASP A 165 7.19 10.26 7.68
C ASP A 165 6.31 9.71 8.82
N GLY A 166 5.25 10.44 9.18
CA GLY A 166 4.25 9.98 10.15
C GLY A 166 3.51 8.72 9.69
N ILE A 167 3.16 8.63 8.40
CA ILE A 167 2.53 7.43 7.81
C ILE A 167 3.46 6.22 7.94
N LEU A 168 4.74 6.35 7.55
CA LEU A 168 5.69 5.25 7.59
C LEU A 168 5.98 4.82 9.04
N SER A 169 6.05 5.76 9.97
CA SER A 169 6.17 5.49 11.40
C SER A 169 5.00 4.65 11.94
N LEU A 170 3.77 5.03 11.61
CA LEU A 170 2.58 4.25 11.96
C LEU A 170 2.61 2.87 11.29
N TYR A 171 3.04 2.80 10.03
CA TYR A 171 3.12 1.54 9.27
C TYR A 171 4.07 0.55 9.94
N ILE A 172 5.29 0.99 10.28
CA ILE A 172 6.30 0.17 10.98
C ILE A 172 5.74 -0.33 12.31
N ASN A 173 5.12 0.57 13.07
CA ASN A 173 4.56 0.23 14.37
C ASN A 173 3.45 -0.83 14.27
N ILE A 174 2.53 -0.68 13.31
CA ILE A 174 1.44 -1.63 13.09
C ILE A 174 2.00 -2.98 12.68
N ILE A 175 2.76 -3.06 11.58
CA ILE A 175 3.20 -4.35 11.04
C ILE A 175 4.16 -5.09 11.98
N GLY A 176 4.94 -4.35 12.77
CA GLY A 176 5.86 -4.93 13.75
C GLY A 176 5.18 -5.60 14.94
N ASN A 177 3.92 -5.24 15.25
CA ASN A 177 3.24 -5.67 16.49
C ASN A 177 1.78 -6.10 16.26
N LEU A 178 1.44 -6.46 15.02
CA LEU A 178 0.09 -6.87 14.61
C LEU A 178 -0.27 -8.23 15.22
N THR A 179 -1.51 -8.40 15.68
CA THR A 179 -2.03 -9.67 16.18
C THR A 179 -2.94 -10.32 15.16
N VAL A 180 -2.71 -11.60 14.84
CA VAL A 180 -3.55 -12.40 13.96
C VAL A 180 -4.34 -13.41 14.79
N TYR A 181 -5.60 -13.65 14.45
CA TYR A 181 -6.50 -14.59 15.13
C TYR A 181 -6.89 -15.78 14.21
N PRO A 182 -6.05 -16.83 14.12
CA PRO A 182 -6.31 -17.97 13.23
C PRO A 182 -7.65 -18.67 13.44
N LYS A 183 -8.19 -18.65 14.66
CA LYS A 183 -9.50 -19.26 14.97
C LYS A 183 -10.68 -18.47 14.42
N MET A 184 -10.57 -17.15 14.30
CA MET A 184 -11.57 -16.33 13.62
C MET A 184 -11.51 -16.56 12.11
N ILE A 185 -10.30 -16.61 11.54
CA ILE A 185 -10.09 -16.94 10.13
C ILE A 185 -10.66 -18.33 9.79
N GLU A 186 -10.35 -19.33 10.61
CA GLU A 186 -10.86 -20.71 10.46
C GLU A 186 -12.39 -20.74 10.52
N LYS A 187 -13.01 -19.94 11.43
CA LYS A 187 -14.45 -19.84 11.55
C LYS A 187 -15.08 -19.26 10.28
N HIS A 188 -14.64 -18.09 9.83
CA HIS A 188 -15.19 -17.46 8.63
C HIS A 188 -14.97 -18.30 7.37
N LEU A 189 -13.81 -18.97 7.30
CA LEU A 189 -13.54 -19.88 6.20
C LEU A 189 -14.51 -21.08 6.20
N LYS A 190 -14.85 -21.65 7.36
CA LYS A 190 -15.85 -22.74 7.45
C LYS A 190 -17.24 -22.31 6.99
N GLU A 191 -17.59 -21.04 7.16
CA GLU A 191 -18.89 -20.49 6.74
C GLU A 191 -18.98 -20.40 5.20
N GLU A 192 -17.88 -20.10 4.51
CA GLU A 192 -17.87 -19.81 3.06
C GLU A 192 -17.27 -20.93 2.19
N LEU A 193 -16.30 -21.70 2.70
CA LEU A 193 -15.62 -22.77 1.98
C LEU A 193 -16.57 -23.80 1.35
N PRO A 194 -17.69 -24.20 1.99
CA PRO A 194 -18.67 -25.06 1.35
C PRO A 194 -19.09 -24.61 -0.06
N PHE A 195 -19.37 -23.32 -0.22
CA PHE A 195 -19.79 -22.79 -1.51
C PHE A 195 -18.63 -22.74 -2.52
N MET A 196 -17.42 -22.43 -2.05
CA MET A 196 -16.22 -22.43 -2.91
C MET A 196 -15.85 -23.83 -3.40
N ALA A 197 -16.17 -24.88 -2.61
CA ALA A 197 -15.91 -26.26 -2.95
C ALA A 197 -16.87 -26.84 -4.00
N ALA A 198 -17.90 -26.11 -4.43
CA ALA A 198 -18.91 -26.58 -5.38
C ALA A 198 -18.30 -27.15 -6.68
N GLU A 199 -17.32 -26.48 -7.28
CA GLU A 199 -16.65 -26.98 -8.49
C GLU A 199 -15.83 -28.25 -8.22
N ASN A 200 -15.15 -28.33 -7.07
CA ASN A 200 -14.39 -29.52 -6.68
C ASN A 200 -15.31 -30.74 -6.50
N ILE A 201 -16.46 -30.53 -5.85
CA ILE A 201 -17.51 -31.54 -5.66
C ILE A 201 -18.04 -32.01 -7.03
N LEU A 202 -18.37 -31.07 -7.93
CA LEU A 202 -18.85 -31.38 -9.27
C LEU A 202 -17.82 -32.25 -10.02
N MET A 203 -16.57 -31.80 -10.09
CA MET A 203 -15.52 -32.49 -10.82
C MET A 203 -15.23 -33.87 -10.25
N TYR A 204 -15.29 -34.04 -8.93
CA TYR A 204 -15.13 -35.34 -8.29
C TYR A 204 -16.29 -36.29 -8.61
N CYS A 205 -17.53 -35.83 -8.54
CA CYS A 205 -18.71 -36.65 -8.85
C CYS A 205 -18.78 -37.04 -10.34
N VAL A 206 -18.36 -36.14 -11.25
CA VAL A 206 -18.23 -36.46 -12.68
C VAL A 206 -17.17 -37.54 -12.90
N LYS A 207 -16.02 -37.47 -12.21
CA LYS A 207 -14.98 -38.51 -12.27
C LYS A 207 -15.49 -39.87 -11.75
N LYS A 208 -16.45 -39.88 -10.83
CA LYS A 208 -17.16 -41.09 -10.38
C LYS A 208 -18.21 -41.61 -11.37
N GLY A 209 -18.38 -40.94 -12.52
CA GLY A 209 -19.31 -41.35 -13.57
C GLY A 209 -20.68 -40.68 -13.52
N GLY A 210 -20.86 -39.66 -12.67
CA GLY A 210 -22.10 -38.88 -12.63
C GLY A 210 -22.27 -37.96 -13.84
N ASP A 211 -23.51 -37.70 -14.25
CA ASP A 211 -23.81 -36.77 -15.33
C ASP A 211 -23.52 -35.32 -14.89
N ARG A 212 -22.65 -34.64 -15.63
CA ARG A 212 -22.20 -33.29 -15.27
C ARG A 212 -23.35 -32.29 -15.20
N GLN A 213 -24.29 -32.36 -16.13
CA GLN A 213 -25.38 -31.37 -16.22
C GLN A 213 -26.36 -31.53 -15.07
N ALA A 214 -26.71 -32.77 -14.73
CA ALA A 214 -27.56 -33.09 -13.59
C ALA A 214 -26.87 -32.76 -12.24
N LEU A 215 -25.58 -33.07 -12.08
CA LEU A 215 -24.81 -32.72 -10.88
C LEU A 215 -24.73 -31.20 -10.69
N HIS A 216 -24.42 -30.46 -11.75
CA HIS A 216 -24.35 -29.01 -11.73
C HIS A 216 -25.69 -28.39 -11.31
N GLU A 217 -26.80 -28.84 -11.88
CA GLU A 217 -28.12 -28.31 -11.54
C GLU A 217 -28.50 -28.60 -10.09
N ARG A 218 -28.18 -29.79 -9.58
CA ARG A 218 -28.40 -30.14 -8.16
C ARG A 218 -27.54 -29.30 -7.22
N ILE A 219 -26.26 -29.11 -7.53
CA ILE A 219 -25.37 -28.21 -6.78
C ILE A 219 -25.95 -26.80 -6.75
N ARG A 220 -26.41 -26.29 -7.89
CA ARG A 220 -27.02 -24.97 -8.01
C ARG A 220 -28.25 -24.85 -7.10
N MET A 221 -29.17 -25.81 -7.13
CA MET A 221 -30.37 -25.81 -6.27
C MET A 221 -29.98 -25.80 -4.79
N HIS A 222 -29.15 -26.75 -4.36
CA HIS A 222 -28.73 -26.84 -2.94
C HIS A 222 -27.98 -25.60 -2.46
N ALA A 223 -27.12 -25.01 -3.30
CA ALA A 223 -26.38 -23.80 -2.97
C ALA A 223 -27.29 -22.58 -2.84
N VAL A 224 -28.26 -22.43 -3.75
CA VAL A 224 -29.25 -21.33 -3.70
C VAL A 224 -30.12 -21.45 -2.46
N GLU A 225 -30.62 -22.64 -2.15
CA GLU A 225 -31.45 -22.88 -0.96
C GLU A 225 -30.68 -22.61 0.35
N ALA A 226 -29.44 -23.10 0.46
CA ALA A 226 -28.59 -22.84 1.61
C ALA A 226 -28.31 -21.33 1.78
N ALA A 227 -27.94 -20.64 0.70
CA ALA A 227 -27.69 -19.21 0.72
C ALA A 227 -28.95 -18.37 1.02
N GLU A 228 -30.11 -18.77 0.51
CA GLU A 228 -31.39 -18.10 0.80
C GLU A 228 -31.76 -18.26 2.28
N LYS A 229 -31.62 -19.47 2.83
CA LYS A 229 -31.84 -19.74 4.26
C LYS A 229 -30.92 -18.91 5.14
N MET A 230 -29.62 -18.86 4.84
CA MET A 230 -28.66 -18.01 5.59
C MET A 230 -29.09 -16.53 5.57
N LYS A 231 -29.46 -16.01 4.40
CA LYS A 231 -29.83 -14.59 4.24
C LYS A 231 -31.17 -14.23 4.88
N ARG A 232 -32.15 -15.14 4.86
CA ARG A 232 -33.51 -14.87 5.40
C ARG A 232 -33.61 -15.16 6.89
N GLU A 233 -32.95 -16.20 7.36
CA GLU A 233 -33.14 -16.75 8.71
C GLU A 233 -31.92 -16.52 9.61
N GLY A 234 -30.77 -16.11 9.06
CA GLY A 234 -29.52 -15.98 9.83
C GLY A 234 -28.98 -17.32 10.32
N GLY A 235 -29.36 -18.42 9.68
CA GLY A 235 -28.90 -19.77 10.01
C GLY A 235 -27.49 -20.07 9.50
N ASP A 236 -26.91 -21.17 9.98
CA ASP A 236 -25.62 -21.67 9.51
C ASP A 236 -25.68 -22.20 8.07
N ASN A 237 -24.51 -22.28 7.43
CA ASN A 237 -24.38 -22.87 6.10
C ASN A 237 -24.62 -24.39 6.15
N ASP A 238 -25.74 -24.85 5.59
CA ASP A 238 -26.13 -26.26 5.51
C ASP A 238 -25.86 -26.92 4.14
N PHE A 239 -25.14 -26.24 3.24
CA PHE A 239 -24.89 -26.71 1.87
C PHE A 239 -24.27 -28.11 1.81
N ILE A 240 -23.23 -28.38 2.62
CA ILE A 240 -22.58 -29.70 2.64
C ILE A 240 -23.53 -30.80 3.13
N ALA A 241 -24.35 -30.50 4.13
CA ALA A 241 -25.34 -31.46 4.64
C ALA A 241 -26.38 -31.80 3.57
N ARG A 242 -26.81 -30.82 2.77
CA ARG A 242 -27.71 -31.05 1.63
C ARG A 242 -27.09 -31.94 0.56
N ILE A 243 -25.83 -31.70 0.20
CA ILE A 243 -25.11 -32.51 -0.78
C ILE A 243 -24.95 -33.96 -0.29
N LEU A 244 -24.57 -34.17 0.98
CA LEU A 244 -24.43 -35.51 1.55
C LEU A 244 -25.78 -36.26 1.67
N ALA A 245 -26.88 -35.55 1.86
CA ALA A 245 -28.23 -36.13 1.92
C ALA A 245 -28.81 -36.47 0.53
N ASP A 246 -28.33 -35.81 -0.53
CA ASP A 246 -28.77 -36.08 -1.89
C ASP A 246 -28.01 -37.30 -2.46
N SER A 247 -28.72 -38.43 -2.48
CA SER A 247 -28.20 -39.72 -2.94
C SER A 247 -27.66 -39.72 -4.37
N TYR A 248 -28.02 -38.71 -5.19
CA TYR A 248 -27.48 -38.55 -6.53
C TYR A 248 -25.96 -38.27 -6.54
N PHE A 249 -25.43 -37.62 -5.50
CA PHE A 249 -23.98 -37.36 -5.38
C PHE A 249 -23.19 -38.61 -4.97
N GLY A 250 -23.80 -39.52 -4.21
CA GLY A 250 -23.14 -40.75 -3.76
C GLY A 250 -21.82 -40.52 -3.02
N LEU A 251 -21.72 -39.41 -2.27
CA LEU A 251 -20.53 -39.03 -1.53
C LEU A 251 -20.58 -39.55 -0.09
N THR A 252 -19.45 -40.07 0.38
CA THR A 252 -19.25 -40.38 1.80
C THR A 252 -18.75 -39.16 2.56
N GLY A 253 -18.92 -39.17 3.90
CA GLY A 253 -18.39 -38.10 4.76
C GLY A 253 -16.87 -37.93 4.61
N SER A 254 -16.11 -39.03 4.53
CA SER A 254 -14.65 -38.98 4.34
C SER A 254 -14.23 -38.39 2.99
N GLU A 255 -14.98 -38.65 1.93
CA GLU A 255 -14.70 -38.05 0.61
C GLU A 255 -14.98 -36.55 0.66
N MET A 256 -16.07 -36.14 1.32
CA MET A 256 -16.41 -34.74 1.50
C MET A 256 -15.34 -33.99 2.33
N GLU A 257 -14.86 -34.57 3.43
CA GLU A 257 -13.77 -33.99 4.23
C GLU A 257 -12.51 -33.76 3.39
N SER A 258 -12.16 -34.71 2.52
CA SER A 258 -11.02 -34.56 1.60
C SER A 258 -11.23 -33.46 0.56
N LEU A 259 -12.46 -33.22 0.11
CA LEU A 259 -12.79 -32.16 -0.86
C LEU A 259 -12.82 -30.76 -0.22
N LEU A 260 -12.96 -30.70 1.11
CA LEU A 260 -12.98 -29.48 1.91
C LEU A 260 -11.62 -29.16 2.56
N ASP A 261 -10.53 -29.84 2.18
CA ASP A 261 -9.20 -29.46 2.65
C ASP A 261 -8.79 -28.10 2.06
N VAL A 262 -8.77 -27.08 2.93
CA VAL A 262 -8.39 -25.70 2.64
C VAL A 262 -7.08 -25.59 1.87
N ARG A 263 -6.12 -26.50 2.10
CA ARG A 263 -4.82 -26.47 1.41
C ARG A 263 -4.93 -26.66 -0.10
N GLN A 264 -6.04 -27.22 -0.58
CA GLN A 264 -6.31 -27.35 -2.01
C GLN A 264 -6.81 -26.04 -2.64
N PHE A 265 -7.23 -25.06 -1.83
CA PHE A 265 -7.83 -23.80 -2.28
C PHE A 265 -6.86 -22.61 -2.28
N ILE A 266 -5.63 -22.79 -1.77
CA ILE A 266 -4.64 -21.69 -1.70
C ILE A 266 -3.78 -21.56 -2.97
N GLY A 267 -3.93 -22.47 -3.94
CA GLY A 267 -3.20 -22.42 -5.21
C GLY A 267 -1.68 -22.28 -5.01
N ARG A 268 -1.10 -21.23 -5.58
CA ARG A 268 0.34 -20.91 -5.48
C ARG A 268 0.66 -19.83 -4.43
N ALA A 269 -0.26 -19.54 -3.51
CA ALA A 269 -0.09 -18.41 -2.58
C ALA A 269 1.22 -18.50 -1.78
N LYS A 270 1.61 -19.72 -1.36
CA LYS A 270 2.87 -19.94 -0.64
C LYS A 270 4.08 -19.65 -1.54
N GLU A 271 4.15 -20.29 -2.71
CA GLU A 271 5.28 -20.16 -3.63
C GLU A 271 5.43 -18.72 -4.12
N GLN A 272 4.33 -18.04 -4.45
CA GLN A 272 4.34 -16.63 -4.85
C GLN A 272 4.87 -15.72 -3.74
N THR A 273 4.52 -16.01 -2.48
CA THR A 273 5.02 -15.25 -1.33
C THR A 273 6.52 -15.48 -1.15
N GLU A 274 6.99 -16.72 -1.21
CA GLU A 274 8.42 -17.07 -1.06
C GLU A 274 9.27 -16.47 -2.20
N GLU A 275 8.79 -16.56 -3.45
CA GLU A 275 9.44 -15.97 -4.63
C GLU A 275 9.55 -14.44 -4.46
N PHE A 276 8.47 -13.76 -4.07
CA PHE A 276 8.48 -12.31 -3.86
C PHE A 276 9.41 -11.89 -2.71
N LEU A 277 9.47 -12.64 -1.61
CA LEU A 277 10.39 -12.35 -0.51
C LEU A 277 11.86 -12.48 -0.93
N ALA A 278 12.18 -13.40 -1.84
CA ALA A 278 13.51 -13.51 -2.42
C ALA A 278 13.90 -12.25 -3.24
N ASP A 279 12.94 -11.65 -3.96
CA ASP A 279 13.15 -10.40 -4.70
C ASP A 279 13.32 -9.18 -3.77
N VAL A 280 12.69 -9.20 -2.59
CA VAL A 280 12.81 -8.13 -1.58
C VAL A 280 14.12 -8.24 -0.79
N ALA A 281 14.67 -9.44 -0.61
CA ALA A 281 15.85 -9.68 0.22
C ALA A 281 17.08 -8.81 -0.12
N PRO A 282 17.46 -8.59 -1.41
CA PRO A 282 18.56 -7.68 -1.77
C PRO A 282 18.32 -6.24 -1.32
N ILE A 283 17.06 -5.78 -1.33
CA ILE A 283 16.70 -4.43 -0.88
C ILE A 283 16.93 -4.33 0.64
N LEU A 284 16.47 -5.32 1.41
CA LEU A 284 16.67 -5.37 2.86
C LEU A 284 18.16 -5.48 3.22
N GLN A 285 18.93 -6.29 2.48
CA GLN A 285 20.36 -6.47 2.73
C GLN A 285 21.15 -5.15 2.53
N ARG A 286 20.85 -4.39 1.48
CA ARG A 286 21.46 -3.06 1.25
C ARG A 286 21.13 -2.06 2.35
N ASN A 287 20.00 -2.25 3.04
CA ASN A 287 19.50 -1.36 4.08
C ASN A 287 19.53 -2.00 5.47
N ARG A 288 20.40 -3.01 5.70
CA ARG A 288 20.42 -3.81 6.93
C ARG A 288 20.57 -2.99 8.22
N GLU A 289 21.26 -1.85 8.13
CA GLU A 289 21.52 -0.95 9.26
C GLU A 289 20.26 -0.19 9.70
N LEU A 290 19.24 -0.14 8.85
CA LEU A 290 17.94 0.49 9.11
C LEU A 290 16.88 -0.52 9.58
N LEU A 291 17.22 -1.80 9.71
CA LEU A 291 16.28 -2.82 10.18
C LEU A 291 16.14 -2.79 11.70
N GLY A 292 14.94 -3.09 12.19
CA GLY A 292 14.67 -3.17 13.63
C GLY A 292 14.52 -1.82 14.34
N VAL A 293 14.26 -0.74 13.60
CA VAL A 293 13.95 0.58 14.18
C VAL A 293 12.72 0.46 15.08
N ASP A 294 12.88 0.76 16.37
CA ASP A 294 11.77 0.84 17.33
C ASP A 294 11.03 2.17 17.14
N VAL A 295 9.81 2.10 16.59
CA VAL A 295 8.94 3.26 16.41
C VAL A 295 7.87 3.26 17.50
N ARG A 296 7.99 4.22 18.42
CA ARG A 296 7.02 4.46 19.49
C ARG A 296 5.99 5.50 19.07
N ILE A 297 4.72 5.15 19.21
CA ILE A 297 3.59 6.01 18.89
C ILE A 297 2.96 6.50 20.21
N THR A 298 3.36 7.68 20.66
CA THR A 298 2.95 8.23 21.97
C THR A 298 1.62 8.98 21.95
N VAL A 299 1.10 9.28 20.76
CA VAL A 299 -0.19 9.95 20.52
C VAL A 299 -0.88 9.28 19.37
#